data_AF-A0AAV5XFV8-F1
#
_entry.id   AF-A0AAV5XFV8-F1
#
_cell.length_a   1.000
_cell.length_b   1.000
_cell.length_c   1.000
_cell.angle_alpha   90.00
_cell.angle_beta   90.00
_cell.angle_gamma   90.00
#
_symmetry.space_group_name_H-M   'P 1'
#
loop_
_entity.id
_entity.type
_entity.pdbx_description
1 polymer ?
#
loop_
_entity_poly.entity_id
_entity_poly.type
_entity_poly.pdbx_seq_one_letter_code
_entity_poly.pdbx_strand_id
1 'polypeptide(L)'
;MTTDHLTDQRQLADSLATSRGISLAISMGMRHHSQHRRLGHVDGALTRILVPAGLVGAVFGVIVARIIPVELSRVAFAALPALAALRLLAGRYPAEATTDRGANRARHARVAEEAPMTITTRGVRMLLTGSVLLGAVVAGTAHAGDPAASNDAAWATAIDAMADALSKGDVGAAVTARQQAYLAALGSRRWDAMADVGDATLKLARTRSLRSVMEAEARRVYMVALFRARRQGSVHGVLRVTEAFALLGDRDVARQGLVIANALAVASSDPYARERVRALQERLAAESSLVGGVRPPAGNARGSHGGE
;
A
#
# COMPACT_ATOMS: atom_id res chain seq x y z
N MET A 1 19.33 50.22 -13.60
CA MET A 1 18.56 49.66 -14.73
C MET A 1 18.80 48.14 -14.81
N THR A 2 18.61 47.44 -13.69
CA THR A 2 19.08 46.04 -13.51
C THR A 2 18.11 45.20 -12.64
N THR A 3 17.05 45.81 -12.13
CA THR A 3 16.06 45.16 -11.25
C THR A 3 14.95 44.45 -12.03
N ASP A 4 14.66 44.84 -13.28
CA ASP A 4 13.61 44.20 -14.08
C ASP A 4 13.98 42.81 -14.59
N HIS A 5 15.28 42.55 -14.85
CA HIS A 5 15.70 41.29 -15.44
C HIS A 5 15.62 40.09 -14.46
N LEU A 6 15.68 40.34 -13.15
CA LEU A 6 15.60 39.30 -12.12
C LEU A 6 14.16 38.87 -11.82
N THR A 7 13.20 39.77 -12.00
CA THR A 7 11.77 39.47 -11.79
C THR A 7 11.24 38.55 -12.88
N ASP A 8 11.66 38.77 -14.13
CA ASP A 8 11.23 37.99 -15.28
C ASP A 8 11.80 36.55 -15.26
N GLN A 9 13.04 36.38 -14.78
CA GLN A 9 13.67 35.07 -14.60
C GLN A 9 12.97 34.20 -13.54
N ARG A 10 12.50 34.79 -12.42
CA ARG A 10 11.73 34.05 -11.41
C ARG A 10 10.36 33.65 -11.92
N GLN A 11 9.70 34.53 -12.67
CA GLN A 11 8.38 34.27 -13.23
C GLN A 11 8.41 33.15 -14.30
N LEU A 12 9.50 33.07 -15.08
CA LEU A 12 9.75 31.97 -16.01
C LEU A 12 10.06 30.64 -15.30
N ALA A 13 10.82 30.67 -14.21
CA ALA A 13 11.13 29.46 -13.42
C ALA A 13 9.86 28.87 -12.77
N ASP A 14 8.98 29.71 -12.23
CA ASP A 14 7.73 29.28 -11.60
C ASP A 14 6.70 28.75 -12.62
N SER A 15 6.67 29.35 -13.81
CA SER A 15 5.87 28.86 -14.95
C SER A 15 6.30 27.46 -15.39
N LEU A 16 7.61 27.22 -15.51
CA LEU A 16 8.16 25.91 -15.92
C LEU A 16 7.97 24.83 -14.86
N ALA A 17 8.06 25.17 -13.57
CA ALA A 17 7.77 24.23 -12.47
C ALA A 17 6.30 23.80 -12.46
N THR A 18 5.39 24.74 -12.71
CA THR A 18 3.94 24.46 -12.75
C THR A 18 3.55 23.62 -13.96
N SER A 19 4.14 23.90 -15.14
CA SER A 19 3.93 23.13 -16.37
C SER A 19 4.38 21.66 -16.23
N ARG A 20 5.56 21.42 -15.62
CA ARG A 20 6.08 20.06 -15.39
C ARG A 20 5.21 19.23 -14.44
N GLY A 21 4.60 19.85 -13.44
CA GLY A 21 3.68 19.17 -12.51
C GLY A 21 2.41 18.66 -13.20
N ILE A 22 1.85 19.46 -14.12
CA ILE A 22 0.61 19.12 -14.84
C ILE A 22 0.86 18.00 -15.86
N SER A 23 1.98 18.02 -16.58
CA SER A 23 2.33 16.94 -17.54
C SER A 23 2.58 15.58 -16.86
N LEU A 24 3.09 15.58 -15.63
CA LEU A 24 3.31 14.34 -14.86
C LEU A 24 2.01 13.71 -14.37
N ALA A 25 1.04 14.53 -13.93
CA ALA A 25 -0.27 14.06 -13.51
C ALA A 25 -1.07 13.44 -14.67
N ILE A 26 -1.02 14.07 -15.86
CA ILE A 26 -1.68 13.57 -17.08
C ILE A 26 -1.04 12.25 -17.57
N SER A 27 0.29 12.16 -17.50
CA SER A 27 1.02 10.94 -17.92
C SER A 27 0.84 9.75 -16.99
N MET A 28 0.56 10.00 -15.71
CA MET A 28 0.31 8.95 -14.71
C MET A 28 -1.13 8.43 -14.80
N GLY A 29 -2.10 9.29 -15.13
CA GLY A 29 -3.50 8.89 -15.38
C GLY A 29 -3.66 7.99 -16.61
N MET A 30 -2.92 8.24 -17.70
CA MET A 30 -3.01 7.42 -18.92
C MET A 30 -2.42 6.00 -18.77
N ARG A 31 -1.39 5.81 -17.93
CA ARG A 31 -0.83 4.47 -17.67
C ARG A 31 -1.71 3.59 -16.80
N HIS A 32 -2.59 4.17 -15.98
CA HIS A 32 -3.55 3.41 -15.19
C HIS A 32 -4.71 2.87 -16.06
N HIS A 33 -5.08 3.59 -17.13
CA HIS A 33 -6.17 3.20 -18.01
C HIS A 33 -5.85 1.96 -18.87
N SER A 34 -4.58 1.73 -19.22
CA SER A 34 -4.17 0.59 -20.04
C SER A 34 -4.07 -0.73 -19.25
N GLN A 35 -3.90 -0.68 -17.93
CA GLN A 35 -3.86 -1.88 -17.08
C GLN A 35 -5.25 -2.45 -16.78
N HIS A 36 -6.29 -1.62 -16.76
CA HIS A 36 -7.66 -2.07 -16.47
C HIS A 36 -8.40 -2.73 -17.64
N ARG A 37 -7.89 -2.65 -18.88
CA ARG A 37 -8.47 -3.38 -20.03
C ARG A 37 -8.18 -4.89 -20.02
N ARG A 38 -7.29 -5.37 -19.14
CA ARG A 38 -6.95 -6.80 -19.00
C ARG A 38 -7.74 -7.56 -17.94
N LEU A 39 -8.56 -6.88 -17.14
CA LEU A 39 -9.43 -7.50 -16.15
C LEU A 39 -10.89 -7.25 -16.58
N GLY A 40 -11.60 -8.33 -16.92
CA GLY A 40 -12.90 -8.27 -17.59
C GLY A 40 -13.98 -7.47 -16.85
N HIS A 41 -14.89 -6.91 -17.65
CA HIS A 41 -16.17 -6.31 -17.29
C HIS A 41 -16.15 -5.26 -16.17
N VAL A 42 -15.46 -4.14 -16.40
CA VAL A 42 -15.88 -2.88 -15.78
C VAL A 42 -16.91 -2.23 -16.71
N ASP A 43 -18.09 -1.92 -16.16
CA ASP A 43 -19.18 -1.27 -16.86
C ASP A 43 -18.68 0.00 -17.55
N GLY A 44 -18.72 0.03 -18.89
CA GLY A 44 -18.27 1.18 -19.68
C GLY A 44 -19.03 2.46 -19.35
N ALA A 45 -20.24 2.32 -18.80
CA ALA A 45 -21.05 3.42 -18.27
C ALA A 45 -20.45 4.05 -17.00
N LEU A 46 -19.92 3.24 -16.07
CA LEU A 46 -19.35 3.73 -14.83
C LEU A 46 -18.07 4.54 -15.10
N THR A 47 -17.24 4.04 -16.02
CA THR A 47 -15.99 4.70 -16.43
C THR A 47 -16.27 6.05 -17.11
N ARG A 48 -17.34 6.12 -17.93
CA ARG A 48 -17.75 7.36 -18.59
C ARG A 48 -18.22 8.45 -17.63
N ILE A 49 -18.73 8.07 -16.45
CA ILE A 49 -19.19 9.02 -15.42
C ILE A 49 -18.06 9.39 -14.47
N LEU A 50 -17.23 8.43 -14.04
CA LEU A 50 -16.21 8.67 -13.02
C LEU A 50 -15.04 9.51 -13.53
N VAL A 51 -14.61 9.29 -14.78
CA VAL A 51 -13.44 9.98 -15.35
C VAL A 51 -13.63 11.49 -15.44
N PRO A 52 -14.72 12.03 -16.02
CA PRO A 52 -14.92 13.48 -16.06
C PRO A 52 -15.15 14.06 -14.65
N ALA A 53 -15.86 13.34 -13.76
CA ALA A 53 -16.07 13.81 -12.38
C ALA A 53 -14.75 13.94 -11.59
N GLY A 54 -13.83 12.97 -11.75
CA GLY A 54 -12.51 13.02 -11.13
C GLY A 54 -11.63 14.15 -11.69
N LEU A 55 -11.71 14.39 -13.00
CA LEU A 55 -10.96 15.47 -13.65
C LEU A 55 -11.46 16.86 -13.22
N VAL A 56 -12.78 17.05 -13.15
CA VAL A 56 -13.40 18.28 -12.62
C VAL A 56 -13.01 18.49 -11.16
N GLY A 57 -13.03 17.44 -10.33
CA GLY A 57 -12.60 17.52 -8.93
C GLY A 57 -11.13 17.90 -8.76
N ALA A 58 -10.23 17.37 -9.59
CA ALA A 58 -8.81 17.69 -9.55
C ALA A 58 -8.52 19.14 -9.96
N VAL A 59 -9.15 19.60 -11.05
CA VAL A 59 -9.04 21.00 -11.52
C VAL A 59 -9.60 21.96 -10.48
N PHE A 60 -10.77 21.65 -9.92
CA PHE A 60 -11.40 22.46 -8.89
C PHE A 60 -10.54 22.51 -7.61
N GLY A 61 -9.94 21.39 -7.21
CA GLY A 61 -9.03 21.33 -6.05
C GLY A 61 -7.81 22.25 -6.20
N VAL A 62 -7.21 22.30 -7.40
CA VAL A 62 -6.06 23.19 -7.67
C VAL A 62 -6.48 24.66 -7.71
N ILE A 63 -7.62 24.98 -8.29
CA ILE A 63 -8.16 26.36 -8.34
C ILE A 63 -8.48 26.85 -6.91
N VAL A 64 -9.17 26.03 -6.12
CA VAL A 64 -9.52 26.35 -4.74
C VAL A 64 -8.28 26.53 -3.86
N ALA A 65 -7.28 25.65 -4.00
CA ALA A 65 -6.02 25.76 -3.25
C ALA A 65 -5.22 27.03 -3.55
N ARG A 66 -5.44 27.64 -4.72
CA ARG A 66 -4.78 28.90 -5.12
C ARG A 66 -5.52 30.14 -4.62
N ILE A 67 -6.84 30.06 -4.43
CA ILE A 67 -7.68 31.20 -4.07
C ILE A 67 -7.89 31.30 -2.55
N ILE A 68 -7.89 30.17 -1.84
CA ILE A 68 -8.23 30.13 -0.42
C ILE A 68 -6.96 30.14 0.45
N PRO A 69 -6.80 31.13 1.36
CA PRO A 69 -5.74 31.14 2.37
C PRO A 69 -5.68 29.83 3.18
N VAL A 70 -4.47 29.39 3.53
CA VAL A 70 -4.23 28.11 4.22
C VAL A 70 -4.95 28.05 5.58
N GLU A 71 -5.20 29.20 6.19
CA GLU A 71 -5.92 29.37 7.44
C GLU A 71 -7.40 29.03 7.28
N LEU A 72 -8.04 29.43 6.17
CA LEU A 72 -9.46 29.15 5.89
C LEU A 72 -9.70 27.69 5.52
N SER A 73 -8.76 27.06 4.80
CA SER A 73 -8.87 25.63 4.46
C SER A 73 -8.81 24.74 5.70
N ARG A 74 -8.02 25.10 6.74
CA ARG A 74 -8.00 24.38 8.02
C ARG A 74 -9.34 24.46 8.75
N VAL A 75 -9.97 25.64 8.79
CA VAL A 75 -11.29 25.82 9.43
C VAL A 75 -12.37 25.05 8.67
N ALA A 76 -12.37 25.09 7.34
CA ALA A 76 -13.34 24.36 6.53
C ALA A 76 -13.21 22.83 6.69
N PHE A 77 -11.97 22.33 6.75
CA PHE A 77 -11.71 20.90 6.94
C PHE A 77 -12.08 20.42 8.35
N ALA A 78 -11.97 21.28 9.37
CA ALA A 78 -12.44 21.00 10.72
C ALA A 78 -13.98 21.09 10.85
N ALA A 79 -14.63 21.97 10.08
CA ALA A 79 -16.07 22.14 10.11
C ALA A 79 -16.84 20.97 9.46
N LEU A 80 -16.28 20.34 8.42
CA LEU A 80 -16.91 19.21 7.74
C LEU A 80 -17.24 17.99 8.63
N PRO A 81 -16.31 17.45 9.45
CA PRO A 81 -16.62 16.36 10.36
C PRO A 81 -17.55 16.79 11.50
N ALA A 82 -17.45 18.03 11.97
CA ALA A 82 -18.38 18.57 12.98
C ALA A 82 -19.81 18.64 12.44
N LEU A 83 -19.98 19.06 11.19
CA LEU A 83 -21.29 19.12 10.53
C LEU A 83 -21.85 17.73 10.21
N ALA A 84 -20.99 16.77 9.86
CA ALA A 84 -21.37 15.36 9.69
C ALA A 84 -21.83 14.73 11.02
N ALA A 85 -21.10 14.97 12.11
CA ALA A 85 -21.47 14.54 13.46
C ALA A 85 -22.79 15.19 13.90
N LEU A 86 -22.96 16.50 13.67
CA LEU A 86 -24.19 17.22 13.98
C LEU A 86 -25.39 16.67 13.20
N ARG A 87 -25.20 16.30 11.93
CA ARG A 87 -26.26 15.71 11.10
C ARG A 87 -26.64 14.30 11.55
N LEU A 88 -25.68 13.51 12.03
CA LEU A 88 -25.93 12.20 12.62
C LEU A 88 -26.67 12.31 13.96
N LEU A 89 -26.36 13.34 14.77
CA LEU A 89 -27.06 13.64 16.02
C LEU A 89 -28.47 14.21 15.81
N ALA A 90 -28.66 15.05 14.78
CA ALA A 90 -29.94 15.65 14.42
C ALA A 90 -30.87 14.67 13.67
N GLY A 91 -30.33 13.61 13.08
CA GLY A 91 -31.08 12.53 12.43
C GLY A 91 -31.77 11.57 13.39
N ARG A 92 -32.39 12.09 14.46
CA ARG A 92 -33.29 11.29 15.31
C ARG A 92 -34.46 10.81 14.45
N TYR A 93 -34.58 9.49 14.34
CA TYR A 93 -35.69 8.77 13.74
C TYR A 93 -37.04 9.36 14.16
N PRO A 94 -37.96 9.68 13.22
CA PRO A 94 -39.35 9.84 13.58
C PRO A 94 -39.83 8.52 14.18
N ALA A 95 -40.29 8.59 15.43
CA ALA A 95 -40.98 7.51 16.09
C ALA A 95 -42.35 7.35 15.43
N GLU A 96 -42.46 6.44 14.46
CA GLU A 96 -43.74 6.05 13.88
C GLU A 96 -44.11 4.62 14.28
N ALA A 97 -45.07 4.59 15.21
CA ALA A 97 -46.24 3.72 15.24
C ALA A 97 -46.04 2.20 15.03
N THR A 98 -46.04 1.52 16.17
CA THR A 98 -46.53 0.14 16.29
C THR A 98 -48.01 0.08 15.90
N THR A 99 -48.33 -0.29 14.65
CA THR A 99 -49.66 -0.87 14.34
C THR A 99 -49.58 -1.73 13.07
N ASP A 100 -50.28 -2.86 13.17
CA ASP A 100 -50.76 -3.70 12.08
C ASP A 100 -49.81 -4.78 11.51
N ARG A 101 -49.59 -5.81 12.32
CA ARG A 101 -49.08 -7.13 11.88
C ARG A 101 -50.23 -8.10 11.55
N GLY A 102 -51.47 -7.62 11.39
CA GLY A 102 -52.67 -8.46 11.20
C GLY A 102 -53.17 -8.57 9.76
N ALA A 103 -52.97 -7.57 8.91
CA ALA A 103 -53.64 -7.52 7.61
C ALA A 103 -52.95 -8.27 6.44
N ASN A 104 -51.68 -8.67 6.57
CA ASN A 104 -50.90 -9.11 5.39
C ASN A 104 -50.94 -10.63 5.08
N ARG A 105 -51.70 -11.42 5.85
CA ARG A 105 -51.80 -12.88 5.63
C ARG A 105 -52.88 -13.27 4.62
N ALA A 106 -53.84 -12.39 4.32
CA ALA A 106 -54.92 -12.67 3.38
C ALA A 106 -54.60 -12.32 1.91
N ARG A 107 -53.47 -11.64 1.63
CA ARG A 107 -53.12 -11.17 0.27
C ARG A 107 -52.17 -12.10 -0.50
N HIS A 108 -51.52 -13.05 0.18
CA HIS A 108 -50.57 -13.98 -0.44
C HIS A 108 -51.20 -15.28 -0.99
N ALA A 109 -52.52 -15.45 -0.93
CA ALA A 109 -53.21 -16.63 -1.47
C ALA A 109 -53.77 -16.45 -2.89
N ARG A 110 -53.54 -15.32 -3.57
CA ARG A 110 -54.13 -15.03 -4.91
C ARG A 110 -53.18 -14.39 -5.94
N VAL A 111 -51.87 -14.51 -5.79
CA VAL A 111 -50.93 -14.07 -6.83
C VAL A 111 -49.89 -15.16 -7.06
N ALA A 112 -50.38 -16.26 -7.61
CA ALA A 112 -49.59 -17.30 -8.25
C ALA A 112 -50.07 -17.39 -9.70
N GLU A 113 -49.85 -16.33 -10.48
CA GLU A 113 -49.85 -16.39 -11.95
C GLU A 113 -49.22 -15.12 -12.51
N GLU A 114 -48.17 -15.34 -13.29
CA GLU A 114 -47.64 -14.51 -14.38
C GLU A 114 -46.93 -13.15 -14.10
N ALA A 115 -45.76 -13.05 -14.76
CA ALA A 115 -45.09 -11.85 -15.30
C ALA A 115 -43.80 -11.32 -14.61
N PRO A 116 -42.87 -10.73 -15.40
CA PRO A 116 -41.43 -10.93 -15.29
C PRO A 116 -40.67 -9.99 -14.35
N MET A 117 -39.59 -10.55 -13.84
CA MET A 117 -38.66 -10.01 -12.85
C MET A 117 -37.92 -8.76 -13.36
N THR A 118 -38.38 -7.58 -12.96
CA THR A 118 -37.63 -6.32 -13.12
C THR A 118 -36.81 -6.08 -11.85
N ILE A 119 -35.50 -6.28 -11.97
CA ILE A 119 -34.51 -6.03 -10.91
C ILE A 119 -34.46 -4.52 -10.66
N THR A 120 -35.04 -4.10 -9.55
CA THR A 120 -35.10 -2.70 -9.12
C THR A 120 -33.80 -2.30 -8.44
N THR A 121 -33.06 -1.43 -9.13
CA THR A 121 -31.78 -0.81 -8.76
C THR A 121 -31.94 0.21 -7.61
N ARG A 122 -32.19 -0.28 -6.38
CA ARG A 122 -32.30 0.61 -5.19
C ARG A 122 -31.47 0.19 -3.96
N GLY A 123 -30.55 -0.77 -4.11
CA GLY A 123 -29.76 -1.32 -3.00
C GLY A 123 -28.28 -0.92 -2.89
N VAL A 124 -27.76 0.04 -3.67
CA VAL A 124 -26.29 0.32 -3.73
C VAL A 124 -25.90 1.70 -3.16
N ARG A 125 -26.70 2.27 -2.24
CA ARG A 125 -26.39 3.59 -1.63
C ARG A 125 -26.05 3.57 -0.14
N MET A 126 -25.72 2.41 0.42
CA MET A 126 -25.25 2.28 1.80
C MET A 126 -23.98 1.43 1.88
N LEU A 127 -22.82 2.04 1.60
CA LEU A 127 -21.51 1.62 2.13
C LEU A 127 -20.43 2.53 1.53
N LEU A 128 -20.25 3.72 2.11
CA LEU A 128 -19.04 4.55 1.96
C LEU A 128 -19.05 5.61 3.07
N THR A 129 -18.97 5.16 4.31
CA THR A 129 -18.66 6.01 5.47
C THR A 129 -17.60 5.27 6.27
N GLY A 130 -16.34 5.63 6.02
CA GLY A 130 -15.16 5.11 6.70
C GLY A 130 -13.98 6.04 6.47
N SER A 131 -14.20 7.34 6.69
CA SER A 131 -13.15 8.36 6.60
C SER A 131 -12.35 8.44 7.89
N VAL A 132 -11.06 8.11 7.75
CA VAL A 132 -9.88 8.83 8.25
C VAL A 132 -10.01 9.47 9.64
N LEU A 133 -9.55 8.74 10.66
CA LEU A 133 -9.06 9.32 11.91
C LEU A 133 -7.54 9.48 11.79
N LEU A 134 -7.09 10.69 11.43
CA LEU A 134 -5.70 11.11 11.61
C LEU A 134 -5.66 12.08 12.81
N GLY A 135 -5.58 11.51 14.00
CA GLY A 135 -5.32 12.26 15.23
C GLY A 135 -3.81 12.31 15.49
N ALA A 136 -3.16 13.42 15.18
CA ALA A 136 -1.84 13.73 15.69
C ALA A 136 -1.99 14.48 17.02
N VAL A 137 -1.69 13.81 18.13
CA VAL A 137 -1.48 14.39 19.46
C VAL A 137 0.04 14.42 19.67
N VAL A 138 0.74 15.53 19.39
CA VAL A 138 1.12 16.70 20.23
C VAL A 138 2.60 16.66 20.67
N ALA A 139 3.25 17.79 20.39
CA ALA A 139 4.37 18.48 21.06
C ALA A 139 5.69 17.75 21.39
N GLY A 140 6.75 18.25 20.75
CA GLY A 140 8.13 18.21 21.22
C GLY A 140 8.99 19.19 20.41
N THR A 141 9.14 20.40 20.95
CA THR A 141 10.15 21.46 20.70
C THR A 141 10.92 21.53 19.37
N ALA A 142 10.91 22.75 18.80
CA ALA A 142 11.64 23.21 17.63
C ALA A 142 13.12 22.77 17.53
N HIS A 143 13.46 22.21 16.37
CA HIS A 143 14.52 22.74 15.50
C HIS A 143 13.91 22.80 14.09
N ALA A 144 13.96 23.95 13.43
CA ALA A 144 13.69 24.03 11.99
C ALA A 144 14.87 23.39 11.25
N GLY A 145 14.95 22.06 11.35
CA GLY A 145 15.80 21.24 10.50
C GLY A 145 15.16 21.11 9.13
N ASP A 146 16.00 20.80 8.14
CA ASP A 146 15.57 20.53 6.77
C ASP A 146 14.39 19.52 6.77
N PRO A 147 13.21 19.85 6.23
CA PRO A 147 12.07 18.93 6.17
C PRO A 147 12.38 17.65 5.39
N ALA A 148 13.43 17.65 4.56
CA ALA A 148 13.94 16.45 3.92
C ALA A 148 14.70 15.54 4.92
N ALA A 149 15.51 16.13 5.82
CA ALA A 149 16.26 15.38 6.83
C ALA A 149 15.36 14.78 7.92
N SER A 150 14.25 15.45 8.27
CA SER A 150 13.29 14.93 9.25
C SER A 150 12.47 13.75 8.72
N ASN A 151 12.15 13.74 7.42
CA ASN A 151 11.49 12.61 6.77
C ASN A 151 12.41 11.39 6.61
N ASP A 152 13.72 11.62 6.51
CA ASP A 152 14.73 10.57 6.33
C ASP A 152 14.93 9.67 7.56
N ALA A 153 14.42 10.06 8.73
CA ALA A 153 14.42 9.21 9.93
C ALA A 153 13.01 8.75 10.35
N ALA A 154 11.95 9.31 9.75
CA ALA A 154 10.59 9.12 10.24
C ALA A 154 10.10 7.67 10.19
N TRP A 155 10.49 6.89 9.17
CA TRP A 155 10.10 5.48 9.12
C TRP A 155 10.84 4.64 10.17
N ALA A 156 12.11 4.95 10.45
CA ALA A 156 12.90 4.25 11.44
C ALA A 156 12.30 4.46 12.84
N THR A 157 11.99 5.70 13.19
CA THR A 157 11.27 6.03 14.44
C THR A 157 9.95 5.28 14.56
N ALA A 158 9.18 5.16 13.48
CA ALA A 158 7.92 4.41 13.49
C ALA A 158 8.13 2.88 13.59
N ILE A 159 9.23 2.34 13.06
CA ILE A 159 9.61 0.92 13.26
C ILE A 159 10.00 0.67 14.72
N ASP A 160 10.72 1.60 15.35
CA ASP A 160 11.08 1.51 16.78
C ASP A 160 9.82 1.57 17.66
N ALA A 161 8.91 2.50 17.38
CA ALA A 161 7.62 2.58 18.05
C ALA A 161 6.78 1.29 17.89
N MET A 162 6.85 0.63 16.71
CA MET A 162 6.22 -0.67 16.49
C MET A 162 6.85 -1.75 17.37
N ALA A 163 8.19 -1.78 17.48
CA ALA A 163 8.90 -2.73 18.33
C ALA A 163 8.57 -2.52 19.83
N ASP A 164 8.48 -1.27 20.27
CA ASP A 164 8.06 -0.90 21.62
C ASP A 164 6.61 -1.29 21.93
N ALA A 165 5.71 -1.14 20.97
CA ALA A 165 4.33 -1.61 21.12
C ALA A 165 4.26 -3.13 21.21
N LEU A 166 5.04 -3.85 20.39
CA LEU A 166 5.15 -5.31 20.44
C LEU A 166 5.70 -5.81 21.77
N SER A 167 6.71 -5.14 22.34
CA SER A 167 7.28 -5.53 23.64
C SER A 167 6.29 -5.36 24.80
N LYS A 168 5.34 -4.43 24.66
CA LYS A 168 4.23 -4.19 25.60
C LYS A 168 3.00 -5.06 25.34
N GLY A 169 3.01 -5.89 24.29
CA GLY A 169 1.87 -6.71 23.88
C GLY A 169 0.73 -5.91 23.21
N ASP A 170 0.94 -4.63 22.90
CA ASP A 170 -0.05 -3.79 22.23
C ASP A 170 0.01 -3.98 20.71
N VAL A 171 -0.70 -5.00 20.23
CA VAL A 171 -0.77 -5.34 18.81
C VAL A 171 -1.41 -4.20 17.99
N GLY A 172 -2.37 -3.46 18.55
CA GLY A 172 -3.07 -2.38 17.87
C GLY A 172 -2.17 -1.17 17.61
N ALA A 173 -1.42 -0.75 18.64
CA ALA A 173 -0.40 0.29 18.49
C ALA A 173 0.71 -0.15 17.52
N ALA A 174 1.12 -1.42 17.55
CA ALA A 174 2.13 -1.92 16.62
C ALA A 174 1.66 -1.88 15.16
N VAL A 175 0.43 -2.30 14.86
CA VAL A 175 -0.13 -2.20 13.49
C VAL A 175 -0.22 -0.73 13.04
N THR A 176 -0.59 0.18 13.94
CA THR A 176 -0.65 1.62 13.65
C THR A 176 0.73 2.20 13.34
N ALA A 177 1.73 1.88 14.16
CA ALA A 177 3.12 2.30 13.96
C ALA A 177 3.70 1.73 12.66
N ARG A 178 3.39 0.47 12.30
CA ARG A 178 3.75 -0.10 10.99
C ARG A 178 3.19 0.71 9.83
N GLN A 179 1.93 1.14 9.92
CA GLN A 179 1.30 1.94 8.86
C GLN A 179 1.97 3.31 8.72
N GLN A 180 2.36 3.94 9.84
CA GLN A 180 3.13 5.19 9.82
C GLN A 180 4.50 4.98 9.16
N ALA A 181 5.21 3.91 9.53
CA ALA A 181 6.49 3.55 8.92
C ALA A 181 6.37 3.34 7.40
N TYR A 182 5.32 2.63 6.96
CA TYR A 182 5.03 2.42 5.55
C TYR A 182 4.81 3.74 4.80
N LEU A 183 3.99 4.65 5.34
CA LEU A 183 3.73 5.94 4.69
C LEU A 183 4.98 6.81 4.61
N ALA A 184 5.79 6.85 5.68
CA ALA A 184 7.07 7.57 5.70
C ALA A 184 8.07 6.98 4.68
N ALA A 185 8.23 5.65 4.65
CA ALA A 185 9.10 4.96 3.68
C ALA A 185 8.61 5.10 2.23
N LEU A 186 7.29 5.17 2.02
CA LEU A 186 6.73 5.43 0.71
C LEU A 186 7.14 6.83 0.22
N GLY A 187 7.07 7.83 1.09
CA GLY A 187 7.47 9.22 0.84
C GLY A 187 8.97 9.41 0.58
N SER A 188 9.84 8.67 1.27
CA SER A 188 11.31 8.78 1.09
C SER A 188 11.78 8.35 -0.31
N ARG A 189 10.98 7.55 -1.03
CA ARG A 189 11.34 6.95 -2.33
C ARG A 189 12.59 6.06 -2.32
N ARG A 190 13.09 5.71 -1.13
CA ARG A 190 14.25 4.83 -0.98
C ARG A 190 13.83 3.36 -1.00
N TRP A 191 14.74 2.48 -1.43
CA TRP A 191 14.48 1.04 -1.44
C TRP A 191 14.73 0.40 -0.07
N ASP A 192 15.73 0.89 0.66
CA ASP A 192 16.14 0.40 1.99
C ASP A 192 15.05 0.67 3.01
N ALA A 193 14.46 1.88 3.02
CA ALA A 193 13.32 2.21 3.87
C ALA A 193 12.14 1.24 3.67
N MET A 194 11.83 0.86 2.41
CA MET A 194 10.77 -0.11 2.13
C MET A 194 11.18 -1.52 2.57
N ALA A 195 12.45 -1.91 2.40
CA ALA A 195 12.94 -3.20 2.89
C ALA A 195 12.85 -3.29 4.42
N ASP A 196 13.22 -2.23 5.14
CA ASP A 196 13.12 -2.16 6.61
C ASP A 196 11.66 -2.28 7.09
N VAL A 197 10.71 -1.65 6.39
CA VAL A 197 9.27 -1.83 6.65
C VAL A 197 8.82 -3.27 6.36
N GLY A 198 9.38 -3.91 5.35
CA GLY A 198 9.15 -5.33 5.06
C GLY A 198 9.61 -6.22 6.22
N ASP A 199 10.81 -5.99 6.73
CA ASP A 199 11.39 -6.70 7.88
C ASP A 199 10.54 -6.48 9.14
N ALA A 200 10.13 -5.23 9.38
CA ALA A 200 9.23 -4.87 10.47
C ALA A 200 7.86 -5.58 10.36
N THR A 201 7.32 -5.68 9.14
CA THR A 201 6.06 -6.38 8.87
C THR A 201 6.18 -7.88 9.16
N LEU A 202 7.32 -8.51 8.84
CA LEU A 202 7.57 -9.91 9.20
C LEU A 202 7.70 -10.14 10.71
N LYS A 203 8.21 -9.16 11.47
CA LYS A 203 8.19 -9.23 12.94
C LYS A 203 6.75 -9.27 13.46
N LEU A 204 5.84 -8.44 12.91
CA LEU A 204 4.40 -8.50 13.22
C LEU A 204 3.75 -9.83 12.83
N ALA A 205 4.18 -10.44 11.71
CA ALA A 205 3.68 -11.74 11.27
C ALA A 205 3.98 -12.91 12.24
N ARG A 206 4.89 -12.70 13.21
CA ARG A 206 5.12 -13.69 14.28
C ARG A 206 3.91 -13.83 15.21
N THR A 207 3.07 -12.79 15.31
CA THR A 207 1.79 -12.85 16.01
C THR A 207 0.83 -13.76 15.24
N ARG A 208 0.44 -14.89 15.85
CA ARG A 208 -0.31 -15.97 15.17
C ARG A 208 -1.58 -15.49 14.48
N SER A 209 -2.32 -14.56 15.09
CA SER A 209 -3.55 -14.00 14.52
C SER A 209 -3.32 -13.12 13.29
N LEU A 210 -2.11 -12.59 13.09
CA LEU A 210 -1.77 -11.68 12.01
C LEU A 210 -0.90 -12.28 10.91
N ARG A 211 -0.37 -13.50 11.11
CA ARG A 211 0.63 -14.13 10.25
C ARG A 211 0.31 -14.03 8.75
N SER A 212 -0.82 -14.57 8.32
CA SER A 212 -1.17 -14.64 6.89
C SER A 212 -1.31 -13.24 6.27
N VAL A 213 -1.95 -12.31 6.98
CA VAL A 213 -2.17 -10.95 6.51
C VAL A 213 -0.85 -10.19 6.41
N MET A 214 0.00 -10.30 7.44
CA MET A 214 1.28 -9.59 7.49
C MET A 214 2.32 -10.18 6.53
N GLU A 215 2.34 -11.49 6.30
CA GLU A 215 3.20 -12.08 5.26
C GLU A 215 2.78 -11.60 3.86
N ALA A 216 1.47 -11.50 3.57
CA ALA A 216 0.99 -10.95 2.30
C ALA A 216 1.34 -9.46 2.14
N GLU A 217 1.25 -8.68 3.22
CA GLU A 217 1.70 -7.28 3.26
C GLU A 217 3.21 -7.15 3.04
N ALA A 218 4.02 -7.99 3.69
CA ALA A 218 5.47 -7.99 3.53
C ALA A 218 5.87 -8.26 2.08
N ARG A 219 5.21 -9.23 1.41
CA ARG A 219 5.43 -9.50 -0.03
C ARG A 219 5.18 -8.26 -0.90
N ARG A 220 4.10 -7.51 -0.63
CA ARG A 220 3.80 -6.25 -1.35
C ARG A 220 4.88 -5.20 -1.11
N VAL A 221 5.27 -5.00 0.14
CA VAL A 221 6.29 -4.03 0.54
C VAL A 221 7.65 -4.35 -0.09
N TYR A 222 8.05 -5.62 -0.06
CA TYR A 222 9.28 -6.08 -0.71
C TYR A 222 9.24 -5.94 -2.23
N MET A 223 8.10 -6.14 -2.88
CA MET A 223 7.99 -5.88 -4.32
C MET A 223 8.32 -4.43 -4.66
N VAL A 224 7.80 -3.48 -3.88
CA VAL A 224 8.12 -2.06 -4.04
C VAL A 224 9.62 -1.80 -3.81
N ALA A 225 10.20 -2.40 -2.78
CA ALA A 225 11.63 -2.30 -2.49
C ALA A 225 12.49 -2.84 -3.66
N LEU A 226 12.14 -4.01 -4.21
CA LEU A 226 12.84 -4.63 -5.34
C LEU A 226 12.82 -3.74 -6.59
N PHE A 227 11.65 -3.20 -6.95
CA PHE A 227 11.54 -2.30 -8.10
C PHE A 227 12.34 -1.01 -7.90
N ARG A 228 12.35 -0.44 -6.69
CA ARG A 228 13.15 0.74 -6.37
C ARG A 228 14.65 0.42 -6.43
N ALA A 229 15.10 -0.68 -5.82
CA ALA A 229 16.49 -1.10 -5.85
C ALA A 229 16.99 -1.32 -7.28
N ARG A 230 16.19 -2.00 -8.12
CA ARG A 230 16.49 -2.18 -9.55
C ARG A 230 16.61 -0.84 -10.27
N ARG A 231 15.65 0.07 -10.08
CA ARG A 231 15.67 1.40 -10.73
C ARG A 231 16.87 2.24 -10.32
N GLN A 232 17.35 2.07 -9.10
CA GLN A 232 18.51 2.77 -8.56
C GLN A 232 19.83 2.06 -8.88
N GLY A 233 19.81 0.93 -9.61
CA GLY A 233 21.01 0.16 -9.94
C GLY A 233 21.68 -0.51 -8.73
N SER A 234 20.96 -0.66 -7.61
CA SER A 234 21.52 -1.18 -6.36
C SER A 234 21.57 -2.71 -6.36
N VAL A 235 22.74 -3.28 -6.68
CA VAL A 235 22.99 -4.73 -6.58
C VAL A 235 22.70 -5.22 -5.16
N HIS A 236 23.20 -4.50 -4.15
CA HIS A 236 22.98 -4.85 -2.74
C HIS A 236 21.49 -4.86 -2.38
N GLY A 237 20.73 -3.84 -2.80
CA GLY A 237 19.30 -3.78 -2.52
C GLY A 237 18.51 -4.89 -3.19
N VAL A 238 18.84 -5.25 -4.43
CA VAL A 238 18.21 -6.39 -5.11
C VAL A 238 18.52 -7.69 -4.38
N LEU A 239 19.78 -7.93 -3.97
CA LEU A 239 20.16 -9.14 -3.23
C LEU A 239 19.45 -9.25 -1.87
N ARG A 240 19.41 -8.15 -1.08
CA ARG A 240 18.72 -8.13 0.22
C ARG A 240 17.24 -8.51 0.10
N VAL A 241 16.54 -7.89 -0.85
CA VAL A 241 15.11 -8.16 -1.04
C VAL A 241 14.87 -9.56 -1.65
N THR A 242 15.78 -10.03 -2.49
CA THR A 242 15.76 -11.40 -3.05
C THR A 242 15.85 -12.44 -1.95
N GLU A 243 16.75 -12.25 -1.00
CA GLU A 243 16.89 -13.13 0.17
C GLU A 243 15.61 -13.12 1.03
N ALA A 244 14.99 -11.95 1.24
CA ALA A 244 13.72 -11.86 1.95
C ALA A 244 12.58 -12.65 1.26
N PHE A 245 12.50 -12.61 -0.07
CA PHE A 245 11.54 -13.45 -0.81
C PHE A 245 11.83 -14.94 -0.69
N ALA A 246 13.11 -15.34 -0.69
CA ALA A 246 13.48 -16.73 -0.49
C ALA A 246 13.07 -17.24 0.91
N LEU A 247 13.27 -16.42 1.95
CA LEU A 247 12.82 -16.72 3.32
C LEU A 247 11.30 -16.80 3.45
N LEU A 248 10.54 -16.06 2.63
CA LEU A 248 9.09 -16.15 2.54
C LEU A 248 8.58 -17.36 1.72
N GLY A 249 9.49 -18.15 1.15
CA GLY A 249 9.16 -19.30 0.29
C GLY A 249 8.88 -18.93 -1.17
N ASP A 250 9.00 -17.66 -1.56
CA ASP A 250 8.72 -17.18 -2.92
C ASP A 250 9.93 -17.43 -3.85
N ARG A 251 10.26 -18.71 -4.06
CA ARG A 251 11.49 -19.15 -4.74
C ARG A 251 11.59 -18.66 -6.19
N ASP A 252 10.46 -18.56 -6.90
CA ASP A 252 10.46 -18.06 -8.29
C ASP A 252 10.81 -16.57 -8.36
N VAL A 253 10.28 -15.78 -7.42
CA VAL A 253 10.62 -14.37 -7.27
C VAL A 253 12.10 -14.22 -6.91
N ALA A 254 12.60 -15.03 -5.98
CA ALA A 254 14.00 -15.00 -5.61
C ALA A 254 14.92 -15.32 -6.80
N ARG A 255 14.57 -16.32 -7.62
CA ARG A 255 15.29 -16.67 -8.85
C ARG A 255 15.34 -15.49 -9.83
N GLN A 256 14.21 -14.82 -10.04
CA GLN A 256 14.17 -13.63 -10.90
C GLN A 256 14.98 -12.46 -10.32
N GLY A 257 14.96 -12.30 -8.99
CA GLY A 257 15.80 -11.33 -8.30
C GLY A 257 17.29 -11.54 -8.54
N LEU A 258 17.76 -12.80 -8.50
CA LEU A 258 19.14 -13.15 -8.85
C LEU A 258 19.51 -12.81 -10.30
N VAL A 259 18.60 -13.04 -11.25
CA VAL A 259 18.82 -12.63 -12.66
C VAL A 259 19.01 -11.11 -12.77
N ILE A 260 18.17 -10.34 -12.07
CA ILE A 260 18.28 -8.88 -12.04
C ILE A 260 19.61 -8.45 -11.38
N ALA A 261 19.97 -9.07 -10.25
CA ALA A 261 21.20 -8.76 -9.53
C ALA A 261 22.44 -9.05 -10.38
N ASN A 262 22.45 -10.18 -11.11
CA ASN A 262 23.54 -10.52 -12.03
C ASN A 262 23.66 -9.50 -13.17
N ALA A 263 22.54 -9.10 -13.79
CA ALA A 263 22.56 -8.08 -14.84
C ALA A 263 23.13 -6.74 -14.33
N LEU A 264 22.75 -6.32 -13.12
CA LEU A 264 23.31 -5.12 -12.48
C LEU A 264 24.78 -5.27 -12.11
N ALA A 265 25.20 -6.44 -11.64
CA ALA A 265 26.60 -6.72 -11.27
C ALA A 265 27.53 -6.75 -12.49
N VAL A 266 27.05 -7.21 -13.65
CA VAL A 266 27.80 -7.14 -14.91
C VAL A 266 27.97 -5.69 -15.38
N ALA A 267 26.95 -4.85 -15.21
CA ALA A 267 26.98 -3.44 -15.57
C ALA A 267 27.71 -2.55 -14.53
N SER A 268 28.01 -3.08 -13.35
CA SER A 268 28.65 -2.34 -12.26
C SER A 268 30.17 -2.31 -12.40
N SER A 269 30.79 -1.21 -11.98
CA SER A 269 32.24 -1.11 -11.80
C SER A 269 32.74 -1.74 -10.50
N ASP A 270 31.84 -2.16 -9.60
CA ASP A 270 32.20 -2.80 -8.32
C ASP A 270 32.72 -4.23 -8.55
N PRO A 271 34.02 -4.50 -8.29
CA PRO A 271 34.63 -5.81 -8.50
C PRO A 271 33.97 -6.93 -7.68
N TYR A 272 33.40 -6.58 -6.52
CA TYR A 272 32.80 -7.55 -5.60
C TYR A 272 31.32 -7.82 -5.89
N ALA A 273 30.69 -7.08 -6.81
CA ALA A 273 29.26 -7.24 -7.08
C ALA A 273 28.91 -8.66 -7.56
N ARG A 274 29.72 -9.23 -8.45
CA ARG A 274 29.49 -10.59 -8.97
C ARG A 274 29.70 -11.65 -7.89
N GLU A 275 30.72 -11.46 -7.04
CA GLU A 275 31.00 -12.37 -5.93
C GLU A 275 29.84 -12.42 -4.94
N ARG A 276 29.26 -11.27 -4.59
CA ARG A 276 28.08 -11.22 -3.71
C ARG A 276 26.86 -11.91 -4.32
N VAL A 277 26.64 -11.79 -5.63
CA VAL A 277 25.56 -12.50 -6.33
C VAL A 277 25.79 -14.01 -6.24
N ARG A 278 27.01 -14.46 -6.53
CA ARG A 278 27.40 -15.87 -6.47
C ARG A 278 27.23 -16.45 -5.07
N ALA A 279 27.71 -15.74 -4.04
CA ALA A 279 27.57 -16.16 -2.65
C ALA A 279 26.08 -16.34 -2.23
N LEU A 280 25.19 -15.46 -2.68
CA LEU A 280 23.75 -15.63 -2.42
C LEU A 280 23.18 -16.84 -3.21
N GLN A 281 23.57 -17.02 -4.47
CA GLN A 281 23.13 -18.16 -5.28
C GLN A 281 23.51 -19.50 -4.64
N GLU A 282 24.76 -19.64 -4.20
CA GLU A 282 25.27 -20.85 -3.56
C GLU A 282 24.52 -21.16 -2.26
N ARG A 283 24.28 -20.13 -1.43
CA ARG A 283 23.52 -20.25 -0.19
C ARG A 283 22.07 -20.70 -0.42
N LEU A 284 21.38 -20.10 -1.39
CA LEU A 284 19.99 -20.47 -1.71
C LEU A 284 19.86 -21.86 -2.36
N ALA A 285 20.89 -22.30 -3.09
CA ALA A 285 20.96 -23.65 -3.63
C ALA A 285 21.17 -24.69 -2.51
N ALA A 286 22.05 -24.40 -1.55
CA ALA A 286 22.30 -25.25 -0.39
C ALA A 286 21.06 -25.41 0.52
N GLU A 287 20.26 -24.35 0.72
CA GLU A 287 18.99 -24.46 1.46
C GLU A 287 17.99 -25.38 0.76
N SER A 288 17.93 -25.32 -0.57
CA SER A 288 16.97 -26.09 -1.36
C SER A 288 17.31 -27.58 -1.38
N SER A 289 18.60 -27.94 -1.34
CA SER A 289 19.04 -29.34 -1.25
C SER A 289 18.77 -29.95 0.12
N LEU A 290 18.85 -29.16 1.21
CA LEU A 290 18.50 -29.62 2.55
C LEU A 290 17.00 -29.91 2.71
N VAL A 291 16.12 -29.12 2.08
CA VAL A 291 14.67 -29.33 2.14
C VAL A 291 14.21 -30.49 1.22
N GLY A 292 14.91 -30.74 0.12
CA GLY A 292 14.62 -31.84 -0.82
C GLY A 292 15.20 -33.20 -0.42
N GLY A 293 16.04 -33.27 0.61
CA GLY A 293 16.69 -34.50 1.10
C GLY A 293 15.75 -35.41 1.88
N VAL A 294 14.78 -36.03 1.20
CA VAL A 294 14.08 -37.22 1.72
C VAL A 294 15.14 -38.29 1.96
N ARG A 295 15.39 -38.60 3.24
CA ARG A 295 16.23 -39.72 3.69
C ARG A 295 15.74 -41.00 2.96
N PRO A 296 16.58 -41.67 2.16
CA PRO A 296 16.17 -42.95 1.56
C PRO A 296 15.73 -43.88 2.71
N PRO A 297 14.62 -44.63 2.56
CA PRO A 297 14.19 -45.55 3.60
C PRO A 297 15.37 -46.45 3.91
N ALA A 298 15.77 -46.49 5.19
CA ALA A 298 16.79 -47.41 5.66
C ALA A 298 16.32 -48.81 5.28
N GLY A 299 16.91 -49.35 4.21
CA GLY A 299 16.64 -50.68 3.72
C GLY A 299 16.83 -51.62 4.90
N ASN A 300 15.75 -52.30 5.26
CA ASN A 300 15.66 -53.19 6.38
C ASN A 300 16.71 -54.30 6.18
N ALA A 301 17.89 -54.12 6.77
CA ALA A 301 18.82 -55.19 7.06
C ALA A 301 18.19 -56.03 8.18
N ARG A 302 17.34 -56.96 7.79
CA ARG A 302 16.88 -58.09 8.60
C ARG A 302 16.72 -59.22 7.59
N GLY A 303 17.74 -60.06 7.41
CA GLY A 303 17.96 -61.22 8.28
C GLY A 303 16.77 -62.16 8.06
N SER A 304 16.90 -63.32 7.44
CA SER A 304 17.69 -64.46 7.92
C SER A 304 16.87 -65.71 7.55
N HIS A 305 17.56 -66.84 7.31
CA HIS A 305 17.02 -68.22 7.30
C HIS A 305 16.09 -68.58 6.13
N GLY A 306 16.19 -69.73 5.47
CA GLY A 306 16.96 -70.95 5.72
C GLY A 306 16.19 -72.14 5.13
N GLY A 307 16.90 -73.16 4.65
CA GLY A 307 16.38 -74.49 4.24
C GLY A 307 15.66 -74.49 2.89
N GLU A 308 15.82 -75.46 2.00
CA GLU A 308 16.58 -76.72 1.94
C GLU A 308 16.92 -76.96 0.45
#